data_AF-A0A8H4KY27-F1
#
_entry.id   AF-A0A8H4KY27-F1
#
_cell.length_a   1.000
_cell.length_b   1.000
_cell.length_c   1.000
_cell.angle_alpha   90.00
_cell.angle_beta   90.00
_cell.angle_gamma   90.00
#
_symmetry.space_group_name_H-M   'P 1'
#
loop_
_entity.id
_entity.type
_entity.pdbx_description
1 polymer ?
#
loop_
_entity_poly.entity_id
_entity_poly.type
_entity_poly.pdbx_seq_one_letter_code
_entity_poly.pdbx_strand_id
1 'polypeptide(L)'
;MTTINTLPPEILLQILHHLPNPAIKQARLTSRTFNAILAKRTFEVLVSFLDPSVAQHTLTTVSRDPQRRRRRPSIWSPRCSVPKNLPIDEAFLMALWAGLRGDSWAVERRLNGGKLDVDGWQSGVGRDDITEDELRDALFRYALYLSYMSEAEREQDTPQAWVFDALCKPGRC
;
A
#
# COMPACT_ATOMS: atom_id res chain seq x y z
N MET A 1 8.63 24.20 28.54
CA MET A 1 7.50 23.57 27.84
C MET A 1 7.99 22.27 27.22
N THR A 2 7.66 21.12 27.80
CA THR A 2 7.95 19.80 27.23
C THR A 2 6.94 19.52 26.13
N THR A 3 7.38 19.50 24.87
CA THR A 3 6.52 19.14 23.74
C THR A 3 6.53 17.61 23.59
N ILE A 4 5.44 17.01 23.13
CA ILE A 4 5.34 15.55 22.96
C ILE A 4 6.44 14.98 22.03
N ASN A 5 7.02 15.82 21.18
CA ASN A 5 8.13 15.49 20.28
C ASN A 5 9.49 15.33 20.98
N THR A 6 9.61 15.70 22.27
CA THR A 6 10.85 15.47 23.05
C THR A 6 10.83 14.16 23.83
N LEU A 7 9.76 13.35 23.70
CA LEU A 7 9.72 12.02 24.29
C LEU A 7 10.67 11.05 23.56
N PRO A 8 11.27 10.08 24.27
CA PRO A 8 12.01 9.00 23.62
C PRO A 8 11.14 8.26 22.60
N PRO A 9 11.71 7.84 21.46
CA PRO A 9 10.97 7.19 20.38
C PRO A 9 10.26 5.90 20.84
N GLU A 10 10.82 5.18 21.82
CA GLU A 10 10.23 3.97 22.39
C GLU A 10 8.89 4.26 23.09
N ILE A 11 8.82 5.38 23.80
CA ILE A 11 7.60 5.82 24.49
C ILE A 11 6.55 6.26 23.47
N LEU A 12 6.97 6.97 22.42
CA LEU A 12 6.08 7.35 21.32
C LEU A 12 5.54 6.11 20.61
N LEU A 13 6.37 5.12 20.33
CA LEU A 13 5.95 3.85 19.74
C LEU A 13 4.90 3.15 20.59
N GLN A 14 5.11 3.07 21.91
CA GLN A 14 4.17 2.43 22.82
C GLN A 14 2.82 3.16 22.87
N ILE A 15 2.82 4.49 22.95
CA ILE A 15 1.59 5.31 22.91
C ILE A 15 0.84 5.07 21.60
N LEU A 16 1.55 5.15 20.47
CA LEU A 16 0.98 4.98 19.14
C LEU A 16 0.51 3.55 18.87
N HIS A 17 1.12 2.55 19.52
CA HIS A 17 0.72 1.16 19.43
C HIS A 17 -0.69 0.94 19.97
N HIS A 18 -1.02 1.59 21.08
CA HIS A 18 -2.31 1.47 21.77
C HIS A 18 -3.42 2.38 21.22
N LEU A 19 -3.15 3.16 20.16
CA LEU A 19 -4.19 3.97 19.54
C LEU A 19 -5.25 3.10 18.84
N PRO A 20 -6.55 3.39 19.02
CA PRO A 20 -7.59 2.70 18.27
C PRO A 20 -7.53 3.10 16.79
N ASN A 21 -7.81 2.14 15.90
CA ASN A 21 -7.80 2.33 14.43
C ASN A 21 -8.43 3.64 13.92
N PRO A 22 -9.60 4.11 14.39
CA PRO A 22 -10.18 5.39 13.93
C PRO A 22 -9.31 6.61 14.26
N ALA A 23 -8.55 6.57 15.36
CA ALA A 23 -7.72 7.69 15.81
C ALA A 23 -6.38 7.77 15.04
N ILE A 24 -5.94 6.68 14.39
CA ILE A 24 -4.65 6.63 13.68
C ILE A 24 -4.55 7.71 12.59
N LYS A 25 -5.62 7.90 11.81
CA LYS A 25 -5.63 8.92 10.73
C LYS A 25 -5.46 10.33 11.29
N GLN A 26 -6.14 10.65 12.39
CA GLN A 26 -6.03 11.96 13.03
C GLN A 26 -4.66 12.14 13.69
N ALA A 27 -4.15 11.11 14.36
CA ALA A 27 -2.83 11.13 14.98
C ALA A 27 -1.69 11.34 13.97
N ARG A 28 -1.84 10.86 12.73
CA ARG A 28 -0.88 11.15 11.64
C ARG A 28 -0.81 12.63 11.28
N LEU A 29 -1.87 13.40 11.49
CA LEU A 29 -1.92 14.82 11.13
C LEU A 29 -1.33 15.74 12.21
N THR A 30 -1.03 15.22 13.41
CA THR A 30 -0.60 16.06 14.55
C THR A 30 0.87 16.41 14.52
N SER A 31 1.73 15.50 14.04
CA SER A 31 3.19 15.67 14.03
C SER A 31 3.85 14.86 12.92
N ARG A 32 4.98 15.36 12.40
CA ARG A 32 5.80 14.64 11.40
C ARG A 32 6.32 13.31 11.96
N THR A 33 6.70 13.27 13.24
CA THR A 33 7.17 12.04 13.90
C THR A 33 6.06 11.00 14.02
N PHE A 34 4.84 11.44 14.34
CA PHE A 34 3.68 10.56 14.42
C PHE A 34 3.31 10.03 13.05
N ASN A 35 3.31 10.89 12.02
CA ASN A 35 3.12 10.45 10.65
C ASN A 35 4.19 9.43 10.25
N ALA A 36 5.45 9.66 10.59
CA ALA A 36 6.54 8.75 10.23
C ALA A 36 6.38 7.35 10.82
N ILE A 37 6.03 7.27 12.10
CA ILE A 37 5.79 5.99 12.77
C ILE A 37 4.53 5.31 12.22
N LEU A 38 3.42 6.04 12.16
CA LEU A 38 2.12 5.47 11.80
C LEU A 38 1.99 5.18 10.29
N ALA A 39 2.72 5.89 9.43
CA ALA A 39 2.73 5.63 7.98
C ALA A 39 3.31 4.24 7.68
N LYS A 40 4.45 3.88 8.31
CA LYS A 40 5.03 2.54 8.20
C LYS A 40 4.03 1.46 8.57
N ARG A 41 3.35 1.64 9.70
CA ARG A 41 2.29 0.71 10.16
C ARG A 41 1.09 0.67 9.21
N THR A 42 0.69 1.82 8.65
CA THR A 42 -0.46 1.89 7.74
C THR A 42 -0.20 1.13 6.44
N PHE A 43 1.02 1.20 5.92
CA PHE A 43 1.41 0.58 4.65
C PHE A 43 2.20 -0.72 4.83
N GLU A 44 2.28 -1.27 6.04
CA GLU A 44 3.05 -2.48 6.36
C GLU A 44 2.63 -3.67 5.48
N VAL A 45 1.31 -3.88 5.34
CA VAL A 45 0.77 -4.94 4.47
C VAL A 45 1.08 -4.66 3.00
N LEU A 46 1.08 -3.41 2.56
CA LEU A 46 1.47 -3.08 1.18
C LEU A 46 2.96 -3.41 0.95
N VAL A 47 3.84 -3.04 1.89
CA VAL A 47 5.28 -3.29 1.79
C VAL A 47 5.57 -4.79 1.81
N SER A 48 4.84 -5.59 2.60
CA SER A 48 5.04 -7.04 2.63
C SER A 48 4.69 -7.72 1.30
N PHE A 49 3.92 -7.07 0.42
CA PHE A 49 3.61 -7.59 -0.91
C PHE A 49 4.75 -7.43 -1.92
N LEU A 50 5.83 -6.72 -1.56
CA LEU A 50 7.08 -6.73 -2.32
C LEU A 50 7.76 -8.12 -2.28
N ASP A 51 7.47 -8.95 -1.28
CA ASP A 51 7.86 -10.36 -1.27
C ASP A 51 6.78 -11.21 -1.96
N PRO A 52 7.08 -11.82 -3.12
CA PRO A 52 6.10 -12.60 -3.88
C PRO A 52 5.53 -13.80 -3.10
N SER A 53 6.32 -14.39 -2.20
CA SER A 53 5.92 -15.53 -1.39
C SER A 53 4.92 -15.12 -0.31
N VAL A 54 5.17 -13.99 0.36
CA VAL A 54 4.28 -13.41 1.36
C VAL A 54 2.98 -12.94 0.72
N ALA A 55 3.06 -12.27 -0.45
CA ALA A 55 1.89 -11.86 -1.20
C ALA A 55 1.00 -13.06 -1.57
N GLN A 56 1.60 -14.12 -2.13
CA GLN A 56 0.85 -15.33 -2.54
C GLN A 56 0.23 -16.04 -1.33
N HIS A 57 0.98 -16.18 -0.24
CA HIS A 57 0.49 -16.80 0.98
C HIS A 57 -0.69 -16.02 1.55
N THR A 58 -0.56 -14.70 1.67
CA THR A 58 -1.61 -13.81 2.18
C THR A 58 -2.89 -13.92 1.36
N LEU A 59 -2.79 -13.82 0.02
CA LEU A 59 -3.94 -13.95 -0.88
C LEU A 59 -4.59 -15.34 -0.78
N THR A 60 -3.80 -16.40 -0.67
CA THR A 60 -4.33 -17.77 -0.53
C THR A 60 -5.06 -17.94 0.79
N THR A 61 -4.56 -17.34 1.88
CA THR A 61 -5.20 -17.38 3.20
C THR A 61 -6.52 -16.61 3.19
N VAL A 62 -6.52 -15.35 2.75
CA VAL A 62 -7.73 -14.51 2.72
C VAL A 62 -8.79 -15.07 1.79
N SER A 63 -8.38 -15.58 0.61
CA SER A 63 -9.32 -16.19 -0.33
C SER A 63 -9.94 -17.49 0.16
N ARG A 64 -9.42 -18.13 1.22
CA ARG A 64 -10.01 -19.34 1.84
C ARG A 64 -11.00 -19.01 2.96
N ASP A 65 -11.05 -17.76 3.41
CA ASP A 65 -11.95 -17.32 4.47
C ASP A 65 -13.43 -17.47 4.02
N PRO A 66 -14.22 -18.33 4.70
CA PRO A 66 -15.61 -18.57 4.34
C PRO A 66 -16.50 -17.33 4.45
N GLN A 67 -16.22 -16.43 5.40
CA GLN A 67 -17.03 -15.22 5.57
C GLN A 67 -16.81 -14.25 4.41
N ARG A 68 -15.57 -14.13 3.94
CA ARG A 68 -15.21 -13.28 2.80
C ARG A 68 -15.72 -13.85 1.48
N ARG A 69 -15.64 -15.18 1.31
CA ARG A 69 -16.20 -15.86 0.13
C ARG A 69 -17.69 -15.62 -0.09
N ARG A 70 -18.46 -15.50 0.98
CA ARG A 70 -19.92 -15.26 0.89
C ARG A 70 -20.25 -13.87 0.33
N ARG A 71 -19.35 -12.90 0.47
CA ARG A 71 -19.57 -11.50 0.06
C ARG A 71 -19.19 -11.22 -1.39
N ARG A 72 -19.09 -12.25 -2.24
CA ARG A 72 -18.58 -12.20 -3.62
C ARG A 72 -17.17 -11.60 -3.68
N PRO A 73 -16.13 -12.39 -3.34
CA PRO A 73 -14.77 -11.96 -3.61
C PRO A 73 -14.61 -11.69 -5.11
N SER A 74 -13.70 -10.79 -5.44
CA SER A 74 -13.31 -10.44 -6.80
C SER A 74 -13.31 -11.64 -7.74
N ILE A 75 -13.71 -11.42 -9.00
CA ILE A 75 -13.76 -12.47 -10.03
C ILE A 75 -12.38 -13.09 -10.33
N TRP A 76 -11.30 -12.46 -9.86
CA TRP A 76 -9.93 -12.87 -10.09
C TRP A 76 -9.43 -13.90 -9.08
N SER A 77 -8.86 -14.99 -9.61
CA SER A 77 -8.22 -16.03 -8.82
C SER A 77 -6.97 -15.47 -8.09
N PRO A 78 -6.69 -15.88 -6.84
CA PRO A 78 -5.43 -15.59 -6.15
C PRO A 78 -4.17 -16.08 -6.88
N ARG A 79 -4.34 -16.94 -7.89
CA ARG A 79 -3.27 -17.53 -8.70
C ARG A 79 -3.27 -17.02 -10.13
N CYS A 80 -4.05 -15.98 -10.45
CA CYS A 80 -4.01 -15.42 -11.80
C CYS A 80 -2.64 -14.79 -12.07
N SER A 81 -2.24 -14.83 -13.34
CA SER A 81 -1.02 -14.16 -13.81
C SER A 81 -1.20 -12.65 -13.76
N VAL A 82 -0.11 -11.95 -13.45
CA VAL A 82 -0.10 -10.49 -13.47
C VAL A 82 -0.09 -9.98 -14.91
N PRO A 83 -0.94 -9.01 -15.26
CA PRO A 83 -0.95 -8.43 -16.60
C PRO A 83 0.34 -7.66 -16.90
N LYS A 84 0.96 -7.95 -18.05
CA LYS A 84 2.28 -7.42 -18.42
C LYS A 84 2.33 -5.90 -18.55
N ASN A 85 1.24 -5.27 -18.99
CA ASN A 85 1.17 -3.84 -19.32
C ASN A 85 0.31 -3.03 -18.33
N LEU A 86 0.22 -3.48 -17.08
CA LEU A 86 -0.45 -2.72 -16.03
C LEU A 86 0.42 -1.50 -15.66
N PRO A 87 -0.09 -0.26 -15.81
CA PRO A 87 0.66 0.92 -15.44
C PRO A 87 0.83 1.00 -13.93
N ILE A 88 2.04 1.31 -13.49
CA ILE A 88 2.33 1.58 -12.09
C ILE A 88 1.95 3.03 -11.79
N ASP A 89 0.99 3.21 -10.88
CA ASP A 89 0.51 4.53 -10.52
C ASP A 89 1.44 5.24 -9.52
N GLU A 90 1.52 6.56 -9.62
CA GLU A 90 2.35 7.37 -8.73
C GLU A 90 1.88 7.25 -7.26
N ALA A 91 0.57 7.15 -7.01
CA ALA A 91 0.06 7.01 -5.66
C ALA A 91 0.52 5.70 -5.00
N PHE A 92 0.68 4.63 -5.78
CA PHE A 92 1.23 3.37 -5.31
C PHE A 92 2.70 3.51 -4.90
N LEU A 93 3.53 4.17 -5.73
CA LEU A 93 4.94 4.41 -5.40
C LEU A 93 5.08 5.30 -4.15
N MET A 94 4.25 6.34 -4.02
CA MET A 94 4.23 7.18 -2.82
C MET A 94 3.80 6.41 -1.56
N ALA A 95 2.85 5.48 -1.67
CA ALA A 95 2.43 4.63 -0.57
C ALA A 95 3.54 3.67 -0.13
N LEU A 96 4.25 3.05 -1.09
CA LEU A 96 5.41 2.21 -0.81
C LEU A 96 6.56 3.01 -0.17
N TRP A 97 6.83 4.20 -0.69
CA TRP A 97 7.81 5.13 -0.11
C TRP A 97 7.50 5.39 1.36
N ALA A 98 6.25 5.78 1.65
CA ALA A 98 5.80 6.05 3.01
C ALA A 98 5.83 4.79 3.91
N GLY A 99 5.57 3.60 3.36
CA GLY A 99 5.68 2.34 4.08
C GLY A 99 7.12 1.98 4.46
N LEU A 100 8.08 2.23 3.57
CA LEU A 100 9.49 1.89 3.80
C LEU A 100 10.21 2.95 4.64
N ARG A 101 10.06 4.22 4.28
CA ARG A 101 10.79 5.34 4.90
C ARG A 101 10.03 5.97 6.06
N GLY A 102 8.70 5.94 6.05
CA GLY A 102 7.84 6.61 7.02
C GLY A 102 7.56 8.06 6.67
N ASP A 103 8.44 8.73 5.94
CA ASP A 103 8.19 10.08 5.43
C ASP A 103 7.30 10.08 4.17
N SER A 104 6.80 11.26 3.82
CA SER A 104 6.01 11.45 2.60
C SER A 104 6.92 12.05 1.53
N TRP A 105 7.01 11.37 0.38
CA TRP A 105 7.67 11.90 -0.82
C TRP A 105 7.22 13.33 -1.15
N ALA A 106 5.92 13.59 -0.99
CA ALA A 106 5.35 14.89 -1.29
C ALA A 106 5.92 16.02 -0.43
N VAL A 107 6.39 15.74 0.79
CA VAL A 107 6.98 16.75 1.67
C VAL A 107 8.42 17.09 1.25
N GLU A 108 9.16 16.13 0.69
CA GLU A 108 10.55 16.34 0.24
C GLU A 108 10.64 17.00 -1.14
N ARG A 109 9.75 16.64 -2.11
CA ARG A 109 9.91 17.06 -3.52
C ARG A 109 8.72 17.72 -4.20
N ARG A 110 7.53 17.90 -3.58
CA ARG A 110 6.46 18.70 -4.23
C ARG A 110 6.87 20.15 -4.49
N LEU A 111 7.85 20.68 -3.76
CA LEU A 111 8.41 22.00 -4.02
C LEU A 111 9.09 22.10 -5.41
N ASN A 112 9.51 20.97 -5.98
CA ASN A 112 10.20 20.89 -7.27
C ASN A 112 9.31 20.38 -8.41
N GLY A 113 8.03 20.09 -8.16
CA GLY A 113 7.07 19.64 -9.21
C GLY A 113 7.37 18.28 -9.85
N GLY A 114 8.27 17.47 -9.27
CA GLY A 114 8.68 16.18 -9.82
C GLY A 114 7.65 15.07 -9.56
N LYS A 115 7.23 14.39 -10.62
CA LYS A 115 6.48 13.13 -10.55
C LYS A 115 7.38 12.03 -10.01
N LEU A 116 6.88 11.17 -9.13
CA LEU A 116 7.60 9.96 -8.71
C LEU A 116 7.39 8.85 -9.76
N ASP A 117 8.47 8.44 -10.40
CA ASP A 117 8.56 7.28 -11.28
C ASP A 117 9.32 6.13 -10.59
N VAL A 118 9.45 5.00 -11.28
CA VAL A 118 10.05 3.76 -10.75
C VAL A 118 11.52 3.97 -10.41
N ASP A 119 12.29 4.58 -11.31
CA ASP A 119 13.71 4.85 -11.12
C ASP A 119 13.95 5.82 -9.94
N GLY A 120 13.14 6.87 -9.84
CA GLY A 120 13.15 7.81 -8.73
C GLY A 120 12.75 7.16 -7.39
N TRP A 121 11.86 6.18 -7.43
CA TRP A 121 11.49 5.39 -6.26
C TRP A 121 12.64 4.47 -5.83
N GLN A 122 13.17 3.62 -6.73
CA GLN A 122 14.25 2.66 -6.45
C GLN A 122 15.46 3.35 -5.82
N SER A 123 15.95 4.40 -6.48
CA SER A 123 17.11 5.19 -6.02
C SER A 123 16.85 5.86 -4.66
N GLY A 124 15.64 6.36 -4.44
CA GLY A 124 15.28 7.09 -3.24
C GLY A 124 14.98 6.22 -2.02
N VAL A 125 14.56 4.96 -2.23
CA VAL A 125 14.40 3.96 -1.15
C VAL A 125 15.60 3.01 -1.02
N GLY A 126 16.56 3.06 -1.94
CA GLY A 126 17.72 2.17 -1.99
C GLY A 126 17.35 0.73 -2.32
N ARG A 127 16.40 0.52 -3.23
CA ARG A 127 15.89 -0.80 -3.66
C ARG A 127 16.07 -1.01 -5.17
N ASP A 128 17.30 -0.85 -5.64
CA ASP A 128 17.69 -1.13 -7.03
C ASP A 128 17.61 -2.64 -7.37
N ASP A 129 17.43 -3.49 -6.34
CA ASP A 129 17.20 -4.92 -6.47
C ASP A 129 15.80 -5.27 -6.98
N ILE A 130 14.82 -4.38 -6.82
CA ILE A 130 13.43 -4.64 -7.23
C ILE A 130 13.22 -4.13 -8.64
N THR A 131 12.80 -5.01 -9.54
CA THR A 131 12.46 -4.68 -10.93
C THR A 131 11.09 -4.00 -11.07
N GLU A 132 10.86 -3.31 -12.19
CA GLU A 132 9.53 -2.75 -12.51
C GLU A 132 8.45 -3.85 -12.56
N ASP A 133 8.80 -5.04 -13.07
CA ASP A 133 7.91 -6.20 -13.13
C ASP A 133 7.50 -6.67 -11.73
N GLU A 134 8.42 -6.70 -10.77
CA GLU A 134 8.11 -7.06 -9.38
C GLU A 134 7.23 -6.00 -8.69
N LEU A 135 7.42 -4.71 -8.98
CA LEU A 135 6.54 -3.65 -8.49
C LEU A 135 5.13 -3.78 -9.07
N ARG A 136 5.01 -4.13 -10.35
CA ARG A 136 3.73 -4.38 -11.01
C ARG A 136 3.02 -5.59 -10.41
N ASP A 137 3.77 -6.64 -10.12
CA ASP A 137 3.28 -7.82 -9.42
C ASP A 137 2.75 -7.48 -8.03
N ALA A 138 3.52 -6.71 -7.26
CA ALA A 138 3.11 -6.24 -5.94
C ALA A 138 1.85 -5.38 -6.00
N LEU A 139 1.78 -4.42 -6.95
CA LEU A 139 0.61 -3.57 -7.18
C LEU A 139 -0.65 -4.41 -7.44
N PHE A 140 -0.57 -5.31 -8.41
CA PHE A 140 -1.72 -6.12 -8.81
C PHE A 140 -2.17 -7.04 -7.68
N ARG A 141 -1.24 -7.74 -7.03
CA ARG A 141 -1.54 -8.64 -5.91
C ARG A 141 -2.13 -7.89 -4.73
N TYR A 142 -1.62 -6.70 -4.43
CA TYR A 142 -2.15 -5.89 -3.35
C TYR A 142 -3.56 -5.36 -3.66
N ALA A 143 -3.82 -4.94 -4.90
CA ALA A 143 -5.16 -4.57 -5.35
C ALA A 143 -6.14 -5.76 -5.23
N LEU A 144 -5.69 -6.96 -5.61
CA LEU A 144 -6.45 -8.18 -5.41
C LEU A 144 -6.71 -8.46 -3.93
N TYR A 145 -5.71 -8.29 -3.06
CA TYR A 145 -5.90 -8.42 -1.62
C TYR A 145 -6.97 -7.46 -1.09
N LEU A 146 -6.91 -6.19 -1.50
CA LEU A 146 -7.90 -5.20 -1.10
C LEU A 146 -9.32 -5.57 -1.59
N SER A 147 -9.47 -6.19 -2.76
CA SER A 147 -10.79 -6.62 -3.23
C SER A 147 -11.36 -7.80 -2.43
N TYR A 148 -10.50 -8.70 -1.93
CA TYR A 148 -10.91 -9.73 -0.96
C TYR A 148 -11.22 -9.18 0.45
N MET A 149 -10.62 -8.04 0.81
CA MET A 149 -10.83 -7.39 2.11
C MET A 149 -11.99 -6.40 2.12
N SER A 150 -12.46 -5.97 0.94
CA SER A 150 -13.51 -4.98 0.80
C SER A 150 -14.83 -5.45 1.40
N GLU A 151 -15.53 -4.52 2.07
CA GLU A 151 -16.91 -4.69 2.51
C GLU A 151 -17.91 -3.96 1.59
N ALA A 152 -17.43 -3.34 0.50
CA ALA A 152 -18.29 -2.65 -0.46
C ALA A 152 -19.19 -3.65 -1.19
N GLU A 153 -20.45 -3.28 -1.41
CA GLU A 153 -21.44 -4.12 -2.10
C GLU A 153 -21.15 -4.27 -3.61
N ARG A 154 -20.45 -3.29 -4.20
CA ARG A 154 -20.05 -3.30 -5.61
C ARG A 154 -18.55 -3.17 -5.75
N GLU A 155 -17.97 -3.94 -6.68
CA GLU A 155 -16.52 -3.93 -6.95
C GLU A 155 -16.04 -2.55 -7.46
N GLN A 156 -16.90 -1.83 -8.18
CA GLN A 156 -16.67 -0.47 -8.71
C GLN A 156 -16.51 0.59 -7.61
N ASP A 157 -17.07 0.34 -6.41
CA ASP A 157 -17.02 1.28 -5.29
C ASP A 157 -15.73 1.12 -4.47
N THR A 158 -14.84 0.21 -4.89
CA THR A 158 -13.57 -0.03 -4.20
C THR A 158 -12.47 0.90 -4.70
N PRO A 159 -11.62 1.46 -3.82
CA PRO A 159 -10.52 2.35 -4.23
C PRO A 159 -9.54 1.77 -5.26
N GLN A 160 -9.46 0.44 -5.34
CA GLN A 160 -8.60 -0.31 -6.25
C GLN A 160 -9.30 -0.75 -7.55
N ALA A 161 -10.59 -0.40 -7.76
CA ALA A 161 -11.36 -0.77 -8.95
C ALA A 161 -10.67 -0.34 -10.26
N TRP A 162 -9.95 0.79 -10.25
CA TRP A 162 -9.22 1.31 -11.40
C TRP A 162 -8.20 0.32 -11.96
N VAL A 163 -7.61 -0.54 -11.11
CA VAL A 163 -6.64 -1.56 -11.52
C VAL A 163 -7.34 -2.54 -12.45
N PHE A 164 -8.55 -2.98 -12.10
CA PHE A 164 -9.32 -3.93 -12.89
C PHE A 164 -9.93 -3.27 -14.14
N ASP A 165 -10.38 -2.02 -14.04
CA ASP A 165 -10.84 -1.26 -15.21
C ASP A 165 -9.73 -1.06 -16.24
N ALA A 166 -8.49 -0.86 -15.80
CA ALA A 166 -7.34 -0.76 -16.70
C ALA A 166 -7.09 -2.05 -17.49
N LEU A 167 -7.47 -3.21 -16.94
CA LEU A 167 -7.34 -4.52 -17.59
C LEU A 167 -8.47 -4.81 -18.57
N CYS A 168 -9.67 -4.32 -18.27
CA CYS A 168 -10.85 -4.54 -19.12
C CYS A 168 -10.90 -3.63 -20.36
N LYS A 169 -9.95 -2.70 -20.54
CA LYS A 169 -9.90 -1.83 -21.72
C LYS A 169 -9.46 -2.63 -22.96
N PRO A 170 -10.14 -2.46 -24.11
CA PRO A 170 -9.82 -3.19 -25.34
C PRO A 170 -8.37 -2.91 -25.78
N GLY A 171 -7.62 -3.97 -26.09
CA GLY A 171 -6.25 -3.91 -26.63
C GLY A 171 -5.10 -4.20 -25.66
N ARG A 172 -5.35 -4.78 -24.48
CA ARG A 172 -4.30 -5.09 -23.46
C ARG A 172 -4.23 -6.56 -22.99
N CYS A 173 -4.96 -7.48 -23.63
CA CYS A 173 -4.83 -8.93 -23.43
C CYS A 173 -3.92 -9.55 -24.48
#